data_AF-S4PB61-F1
#
_entry.id   AF-S4PB61-F1
#
_cell.length_a   1.000
_cell.length_b   1.000
_cell.length_c   1.000
_cell.angle_alpha   90.00
_cell.angle_beta   90.00
_cell.angle_gamma   90.00
#
_symmetry.space_group_name_H-M   'P 1'
#
loop_
_entity.id
_entity.type
_entity.pdbx_description
1 polymer ?
#
loop_
_entity_poly.entity_id
_entity_poly.type
_entity_poly.pdbx_seq_one_letter_code
_entity_poly.pdbx_strand_id
1 'polypeptide(L)' 'MSDLRTLAPLCEQEFHKLVRCGAGGRNHETCCARRGVPASCRGACGGAYSGLFYTCIAYVGNIVQCFEEGTGQLPGP' A
#
# COMPACT_ATOMS: atom_id res chain seq x y z
N MET A 1 15.73 10.06 3.27
CA MET A 1 14.45 10.41 2.61
C MET A 1 14.62 11.33 1.38
N SER A 2 15.85 11.74 1.01
CA SER A 2 16.13 12.50 -0.21
C SER A 2 15.79 11.72 -1.47
N ASP A 3 16.17 10.44 -1.51
CA ASP A 3 16.12 9.64 -2.75
C ASP A 3 14.70 9.29 -3.14
N LEU A 4 13.81 9.05 -2.16
CA LEU A 4 12.38 8.86 -2.41
C LEU A 4 11.75 10.07 -3.11
N ARG A 5 12.14 11.29 -2.73
CA ARG A 5 11.67 12.52 -3.39
C ARG A 5 12.25 12.69 -4.79
N THR A 6 13.52 12.35 -4.98
CA THR A 6 14.19 12.47 -6.29
C THR A 6 13.73 11.40 -7.29
N LEU A 7 13.51 10.17 -6.83
CA LEU A 7 13.18 9.02 -7.67
C LEU A 7 11.67 8.87 -7.91
N ALA A 8 10.80 9.41 -7.05
CA ALA A 8 9.35 9.31 -7.21
C ALA A 8 8.85 9.65 -8.63
N PRO A 9 9.22 10.78 -9.27
CA PRO A 9 8.76 11.07 -10.63
C PRO A 9 9.35 10.15 -11.70
N LEU A 10 10.54 9.57 -11.46
CA LEU A 10 11.21 8.66 -12.40
C LEU A 10 10.65 7.23 -12.32
N CYS A 11 10.20 6.84 -11.13
CA CYS A 11 9.77 5.48 -10.81
C CYS A 11 8.26 5.39 -10.54
N GLU A 12 7.48 6.42 -10.86
CA GLU A 12 6.03 6.44 -10.59
C GLU A 12 5.32 5.20 -11.17
N GLN A 13 5.67 4.85 -12.42
CA GLN A 13 5.11 3.68 -13.09
C GLN A 13 5.50 2.36 -12.42
N GLU A 14 6.54 2.33 -11.60
CA GLU A 14 7.02 1.13 -10.90
C GLU A 14 6.35 0.96 -9.52
N PHE A 15 5.69 2.00 -9.02
CA PHE A 15 5.13 2.01 -7.66
C PHE A 15 4.11 0.88 -7.44
N HIS A 16 3.34 0.51 -8.47
CA HIS A 16 2.40 -0.61 -8.41
C HIS A 16 3.08 -1.94 -8.04
N LYS A 17 4.34 -2.16 -8.45
CA LYS A 17 5.09 -3.37 -8.10
C LYS A 17 5.41 -3.40 -6.61
N LEU A 18 5.79 -2.25 -6.04
CA LEU A 18 6.05 -2.10 -4.61
C LEU A 18 4.79 -2.32 -3.78
N VAL A 19 3.66 -1.74 -4.19
CA VAL A 19 2.36 -1.90 -3.52
C VAL A 19 1.90 -3.36 -3.54
N ARG A 20 1.97 -4.01 -4.70
CA ARG A 20 1.62 -5.42 -4.85
C ARG A 20 2.51 -6.33 -4.00
N CYS A 21 3.81 -6.07 -3.99
CA CYS A 21 4.77 -6.82 -3.17
C CYS A 21 4.48 -6.62 -1.67
N GLY A 22 4.32 -5.37 -1.23
CA GLY A 22 4.04 -5.03 0.16
C GLY A 22 2.74 -5.64 0.69
N ALA A 23 1.70 -5.73 -0.13
CA ALA A 23 0.45 -6.39 0.25
C ALA A 23 0.62 -7.88 0.59
N GLY A 24 1.69 -8.53 0.10
CA GLY A 24 2.02 -9.92 0.43
C GLY A 24 0.98 -10.93 -0.07
N GLY A 25 0.21 -10.59 -1.10
CA GLY A 25 -0.87 -11.43 -1.63
C GLY A 25 -2.12 -11.53 -0.76
N ARG A 26 -2.23 -10.70 0.30
CA ARG A 26 -3.38 -10.68 1.22
C ARG A 26 -4.27 -9.47 0.95
N ASN A 27 -5.56 -9.59 1.28
CA ASN A 27 -6.49 -8.47 1.22
C ASN A 27 -6.56 -7.77 2.59
N HIS A 28 -6.14 -6.51 2.64
CA HIS A 28 -6.12 -5.68 3.85
C HIS A 28 -7.25 -4.66 3.94
N GLU A 29 -8.29 -4.78 3.10
CA GLU A 29 -9.40 -3.82 3.02
C GLU A 29 -10.11 -3.60 4.37
N THR A 30 -10.26 -4.65 5.18
CA THR A 30 -10.88 -4.57 6.51
C THR A 30 -10.04 -3.71 7.46
N CYS A 31 -8.72 -3.91 7.49
CA CYS A 31 -7.79 -3.07 8.25
C CYS A 31 -7.82 -1.62 7.73
N CYS A 32 -7.77 -1.44 6.41
CA CYS A 32 -7.80 -0.13 5.79
C CYS A 32 -9.09 0.66 6.09
N ALA A 33 -10.25 0.00 6.06
CA ALA A 33 -11.52 0.62 6.42
C ALA A 33 -11.50 1.09 7.88
N ARG A 34 -10.98 0.27 8.80
CA ARG A 34 -10.83 0.61 10.22
C ARG A 34 -9.86 1.79 10.44
N ARG A 35 -8.84 1.92 9.60
CA ARG A 35 -7.86 3.03 9.64
C ARG A 35 -8.26 4.26 8.82
N GLY A 36 -9.51 4.33 8.36
CA GLY A 36 -10.05 5.51 7.68
C GLY A 36 -9.60 5.69 6.23
N VAL A 37 -9.12 4.63 5.56
CA VAL A 37 -8.83 4.68 4.12
C VAL A 37 -10.15 4.75 3.33
N PRO A 38 -10.36 5.78 2.47
CA PRO A 38 -11.55 5.93 1.67
C PRO A 38 -11.78 4.74 0.75
N ALA A 39 -13.03 4.39 0.48
CA ALA A 39 -13.38 3.24 -0.37
C ALA A 39 -12.72 3.31 -1.77
N SER A 40 -12.60 4.51 -2.35
CA SER A 40 -11.91 4.74 -3.63
C SER A 40 -10.41 4.40 -3.61
N CYS A 41 -9.79 4.39 -2.44
CA CYS A 41 -8.37 4.09 -2.24
C CYS A 41 -8.11 2.65 -1.77
N ARG A 42 -9.16 1.90 -1.41
CA ARG A 42 -9.02 0.56 -0.81
C ARG A 42 -8.51 -0.51 -1.77
N GLY A 43 -8.55 -0.28 -3.08
CA GLY A 43 -7.88 -1.16 -4.05
C GLY A 43 -6.40 -1.36 -3.72
N ALA A 44 -5.71 -0.30 -3.28
CA ALA A 44 -4.30 -0.37 -2.89
C ALA A 44 -4.06 -1.28 -1.66
N CYS A 45 -5.07 -1.47 -0.81
CA CYS A 45 -5.01 -2.37 0.34
C CYS A 45 -4.97 -3.85 -0.04
N GLY A 46 -5.47 -4.21 -1.22
CA GLY A 46 -5.32 -5.56 -1.78
C GLY A 46 -4.09 -5.71 -2.67
N GLY A 47 -3.23 -4.69 -2.76
CA GLY A 47 -2.15 -4.64 -3.74
C GLY A 47 -2.59 -4.28 -5.17
N ALA A 48 -3.87 -3.93 -5.37
CA ALA A 48 -4.38 -3.48 -6.65
C ALA A 48 -4.11 -1.99 -6.83
N TYR A 49 -3.35 -1.63 -7.86
CA TYR A 49 -3.07 -0.24 -8.18
C TYR A 49 -4.07 0.29 -9.19
N SER A 50 -5.07 1.04 -8.73
CA SER A 50 -5.81 1.98 -9.57
C SER A 50 -4.97 3.25 -9.66
N GLY A 51 -4.75 3.83 -10.85
CA GLY A 51 -3.87 4.98 -11.12
C GLY A 51 -4.15 6.31 -10.40
N LEU A 52 -4.79 6.27 -9.23
CA LEU A 52 -5.09 7.35 -8.30
C LEU A 52 -4.03 7.50 -7.19
N PHE A 53 -2.75 7.24 -7.50
CA PHE A 53 -1.67 7.33 -6.51
C PHE A 53 -1.64 8.66 -5.78
N TYR A 54 -1.74 9.77 -6.53
CA TYR A 54 -1.76 11.11 -5.95
C TYR A 54 -2.99 11.37 -5.05
N THR A 55 -4.13 10.76 -5.35
CA THR A 55 -5.35 10.91 -4.55
C THR A 55 -5.25 10.13 -3.23
N CYS A 56 -4.54 9.01 -3.23
CA CYS A 56 -4.48 8.09 -2.10
C CYS A 56 -3.18 8.17 -1.29
N ILE A 57 -2.20 8.96 -1.73
CA ILE A 57 -0.89 9.09 -1.09
C ILE A 57 -0.97 9.55 0.37
N ALA A 58 -1.96 10.39 0.71
CA ALA A 58 -2.19 10.82 2.09
C ALA A 58 -2.47 9.65 3.05
N TYR A 59 -2.94 8.52 2.52
CA TYR A 59 -3.26 7.31 3.27
C TYR A 59 -2.18 6.24 3.17
N VAL A 60 -1.05 6.50 2.50
CA VAL A 60 0.01 5.50 2.28
C VAL A 60 0.53 4.91 3.59
N GLY A 61 0.66 5.73 4.64
CA GLY A 61 1.06 5.27 5.97
C GLY A 61 0.05 4.29 6.58
N ASN A 62 -1.25 4.58 6.45
CA ASN A 62 -2.32 3.69 6.95
C ASN A 62 -2.33 2.35 6.19
N ILE A 63 -2.12 2.38 4.88
CA ILE A 63 -2.08 1.19 4.02
C ILE A 63 -0.86 0.33 4.38
N VAL A 64 0.34 0.92 4.45
CA VAL A 64 1.58 0.20 4.80
C VAL A 64 1.48 -0.42 6.19
N GLN A 65 0.88 0.28 7.16
CA GLN A 65 0.72 -0.29 8.49
C GLN A 65 -0.27 -1.47 8.53
N CYS A 66 -1.21 -1.54 7.59
CA CYS A 66 -2.04 -2.74 7.41
C CYS A 66 -1.26 -3.90 6.78
N PHE A 67 -0.32 -3.63 5.87
CA PHE A 67 0.50 -4.69 5.26
C PHE A 67 1.30 -5.47 6.30
N GLU A 68 1.79 -4.77 7.32
CA GLU A 68 2.54 -5.34 8.45
C GLU A 68 1.64 -6.08 9.46
N GLU A 69 0.33 -5.81 9.46
CA GLU A 69 -0.61 -6.41 10.40
C GLU A 69 -0.66 -7.93 10.22
N GLY A 70 -0.46 -8.66 11.31
CA GLY A 70 -0.47 -10.12 11.32
C GLY A 70 0.73 -10.78 10.61
N THR A 71 1.76 -10.05 10.18
CA THR A 71 2.97 -10.66 9.59
C THR A 71 3.72 -11.55 10.57
N GLY A 72 3.73 -11.19 11.87
CA GLY A 72 4.31 -12.03 12.93
C GLY A 72 3.57 -13.34 13.22
N GLN A 73 2.40 -13.57 12.61
CA GLN A 73 1.65 -14.82 12.70
C GLN A 73 1.86 -15.73 11.48
N LEU A 74 2.61 -15.26 10.47
CA LEU A 74 2.93 -16.07 9.31
C LEU A 74 3.80 -17.25 9.74
N PRO A 75 3.52 -18.47 9.26
CA PRO A 75 4.38 -19.62 9.54
C PRO A 75 5.78 -19.33 9.01
N GLY A 76 6.78 -19.78 9.78
CA GLY A 76 8.17 -19.74 9.34
C GLY A 76 8.41 -20.61 8.09
N PRO A 77 9.51 -20.37 7.37
CA PRO A 77 9.94 -21.25 6.28
C PRO A 77 10.24 -22.68 6.74
#